data_AF-A0A259CH97-F1
#
_entry.id   AF-A0A259CH97-F1
#
_cell.length_a   1.000
_cell.length_b   1.000
_cell.length_c   1.000
_cell.angle_alpha   90.00
_cell.angle_beta   90.00
_cell.angle_gamma   90.00
#
_symmetry.space_group_name_H-M   'P 1'
#
loop_
_entity.id
_entity.type
_entity.pdbx_description
1 polymer ?
#
loop_
_entity_poly.entity_id
_entity_poly.type
_entity_poly.pdbx_seq_one_letter_code
_entity_poly.pdbx_strand_id
1 'polypeptide(L)'
;MLTGPTRKKRMITTLLVALALVAGIASPALGQPAIAGMAGGVPTLAPVLDRVTPAVVNISVISRAPGSSNPLYDDPYFRRFLATDIALLKVEATNLVALPIGDSDRVKVGDYVVAIGNPFGLGQTVTSGIVSALGRTGISNDGYEDFIQTDASINPGNSGGPLVTLDGRLVGINTAILSPAGGNVGIGFAVPSNMAVAVMNQLARDGRVHRGRVGIAVQDVTPEIAEALGLGDVRGAVIAGVEPGSPAQRAGLAAGDVVTAVDGSPVHSAAGLRNRIGLTPAGTSVTLTVQRSDGLRDVSVRISS
;
A
#
# COMPACT_ATOMS: atom_id res chain seq x y z
N MET A 1 58.71 -82.09 12.83
CA MET A 1 59.78 -81.07 12.72
C MET A 1 59.57 -80.30 11.42
N LEU A 2 59.38 -78.98 11.54
CA LEU A 2 59.51 -77.90 10.53
C LEU A 2 58.88 -78.07 9.13
N THR A 3 57.90 -77.20 8.80
CA THR A 3 57.95 -76.20 7.70
C THR A 3 56.58 -75.51 7.47
N GLY A 4 56.59 -74.18 7.48
CA GLY A 4 55.97 -73.27 6.49
C GLY A 4 54.44 -73.13 6.34
N PRO A 5 53.92 -71.93 6.01
CA PRO A 5 52.53 -71.54 6.28
C PRO A 5 51.60 -71.66 5.06
N THR A 6 50.32 -71.96 5.28
CA THR A 6 49.27 -71.81 4.26
C THR A 6 48.23 -70.76 4.65
N ARG A 7 48.16 -69.80 3.74
CA ARG A 7 47.28 -68.64 3.66
C ARG A 7 45.92 -69.07 3.12
N LYS A 8 44.89 -68.29 3.48
CA LYS A 8 43.55 -68.13 2.85
C LYS A 8 42.43 -68.95 3.53
N LYS A 9 41.23 -68.43 3.76
CA LYS A 9 40.62 -67.12 3.47
C LYS A 9 39.27 -67.07 4.20
N ARG A 10 38.94 -65.87 4.72
CA ARG A 10 37.64 -65.19 4.62
C ARG A 10 36.37 -66.00 4.95
N MET A 11 35.86 -65.77 6.15
CA MET A 11 34.45 -65.42 6.39
C MET A 11 34.38 -64.96 7.86
N ILE A 12 33.43 -64.10 8.21
CA ILE A 12 33.28 -63.43 9.52
C ILE A 12 34.05 -62.09 9.60
N THR A 13 33.71 -61.17 8.71
CA THR A 13 33.82 -59.73 8.99
C THR A 13 32.66 -59.00 8.34
N THR A 14 31.45 -59.49 8.57
CA THR A 14 30.20 -58.83 8.13
C THR A 14 29.09 -59.11 9.15
N LEU A 15 29.30 -58.81 10.44
CA LEU A 15 28.20 -58.84 11.40
C LEU A 15 28.37 -57.90 12.61
N LEU A 16 29.28 -56.91 12.55
CA LEU A 16 29.49 -55.95 13.65
C LEU A 16 29.57 -54.48 13.20
N VAL A 17 29.11 -54.18 11.98
CA VAL A 17 28.96 -52.78 11.50
C VAL A 17 27.49 -52.40 11.28
N ALA A 18 26.55 -53.35 11.41
CA ALA A 18 25.12 -53.11 11.19
C ALA A 18 24.33 -52.66 12.45
N LEU A 19 24.99 -52.44 13.60
CA LEU A 19 24.33 -51.98 14.83
C LEU A 19 24.85 -50.63 15.35
N ALA A 20 25.72 -49.95 14.60
CA ALA A 20 26.27 -48.64 14.98
C ALA A 20 25.82 -47.50 14.05
N LEU A 21 24.73 -47.68 13.30
CA LEU A 21 24.21 -46.69 12.35
C LEU A 21 22.72 -46.38 12.50
N VAL A 22 22.15 -46.52 13.72
CA VAL A 22 20.82 -45.98 14.08
C VAL A 22 20.88 -45.34 15.47
N ALA A 23 21.87 -44.47 15.66
CA ALA A 23 21.79 -43.42 16.67
C ALA A 23 21.94 -42.10 15.92
N GLY A 24 20.93 -41.79 15.10
CA GLY A 24 20.74 -40.44 14.61
C GLY A 24 20.65 -39.56 15.83
N ILE A 25 21.67 -38.72 16.04
CA ILE A 25 21.65 -37.63 16.99
C ILE A 25 20.40 -36.83 16.62
N ALA A 26 19.35 -36.96 17.43
CA ALA A 26 18.25 -36.03 17.38
C ALA A 26 18.84 -34.70 17.82
N SER A 27 19.30 -33.90 16.85
CA SER A 27 19.50 -32.48 17.07
C SER A 27 18.20 -31.99 17.69
N PRO A 28 18.21 -31.31 18.86
CA PRO A 28 17.01 -30.64 19.30
C PRO A 28 16.61 -29.75 18.14
N ALA A 29 15.43 -29.97 17.58
CA ALA A 29 14.84 -29.02 16.68
C ALA A 29 14.76 -27.74 17.52
N LEU A 30 15.68 -26.80 17.28
CA LEU A 30 15.54 -25.45 17.77
C LEU A 30 14.20 -25.01 17.21
N GLY A 31 13.20 -24.90 18.11
CA GLY A 31 11.88 -24.44 17.74
C GLY A 31 12.06 -23.17 16.92
N GLN A 32 11.43 -23.13 15.75
CA GLN A 32 11.30 -21.88 15.01
C GLN A 32 10.85 -20.81 16.01
N PRO A 33 11.45 -19.61 16.01
CA PRO A 33 10.94 -18.55 16.85
C PRO A 33 9.46 -18.40 16.52
N ALA A 34 8.61 -18.58 17.53
CA ALA A 34 7.18 -18.30 17.40
C ALA A 34 7.07 -16.89 16.79
N ILE A 35 6.27 -16.75 15.74
CA ILE A 35 5.95 -15.44 15.19
C ILE A 35 5.54 -14.57 16.38
N ALA A 36 6.25 -13.45 16.59
CA ALA A 36 6.02 -12.56 17.71
C ALA A 36 4.52 -12.24 17.79
N GLY A 37 3.85 -12.75 18.82
CA GLY A 37 2.39 -12.75 18.97
C GLY A 37 1.74 -14.11 19.25
N MET A 38 2.45 -15.23 19.07
CA MET A 38 1.88 -16.58 19.26
C MET A 38 2.18 -17.21 20.63
N ALA A 39 1.80 -16.52 21.71
CA ALA A 39 1.73 -17.10 23.05
C ALA A 39 0.28 -17.00 23.56
N GLY A 40 -0.48 -18.10 23.46
CA GLY A 40 -1.78 -18.27 24.13
C GLY A 40 -3.03 -18.03 23.26
N GLY A 41 -3.45 -19.06 22.51
CA GLY A 41 -4.75 -19.09 21.84
C GLY A 41 -4.75 -18.54 20.40
N VAL A 42 -5.72 -19.00 19.60
CA VAL A 42 -5.93 -18.50 18.23
C VAL A 42 -6.20 -16.99 18.30
N PRO A 43 -5.45 -16.13 17.59
CA PRO A 43 -5.71 -14.70 17.57
C PRO A 43 -7.15 -14.44 17.08
N THR A 44 -7.94 -13.75 17.90
CA THR A 44 -9.26 -13.26 17.50
C THR A 44 -9.17 -11.79 17.09
N LEU A 45 -9.99 -11.39 16.12
CA LEU A 45 -10.13 -9.99 15.71
C LEU A 45 -11.05 -9.19 16.64
N ALA A 46 -11.75 -9.83 17.59
CA ALA A 46 -12.72 -9.16 18.46
C ALA A 46 -12.16 -7.89 19.17
N PRO A 47 -10.95 -7.88 19.76
CA PRO A 47 -10.39 -6.67 20.37
C PRO A 47 -10.09 -5.54 19.37
N VAL A 48 -9.89 -5.86 18.09
CA VAL A 48 -9.75 -4.87 17.02
C VAL A 48 -11.14 -4.27 16.72
N LEU A 49 -12.15 -5.13 16.63
CA LEU A 49 -13.52 -4.73 16.33
C LEU A 49 -14.15 -3.88 17.44
N ASP A 50 -13.90 -4.19 18.71
CA ASP A 50 -14.38 -3.39 19.84
C ASP A 50 -13.86 -1.95 19.78
N ARG A 51 -12.65 -1.75 19.23
CA ARG A 51 -12.03 -0.42 19.08
C ARG A 51 -12.49 0.30 17.82
N VAL A 52 -12.71 -0.43 16.73
CA VAL A 52 -12.92 0.17 15.39
C VAL A 52 -14.40 0.34 15.07
N THR A 53 -15.23 -0.65 15.35
CA THR A 53 -16.64 -0.66 14.91
C THR A 53 -17.49 0.50 15.44
N PRO A 54 -17.29 1.05 16.66
CA PRO A 54 -18.05 2.23 17.10
C PRO A 54 -17.78 3.50 16.26
N ALA A 55 -16.66 3.54 15.53
CA ALA A 55 -16.32 4.64 14.65
C ALA A 55 -16.84 4.47 13.21
N VAL A 56 -17.45 3.31 12.89
CA VAL A 56 -17.99 3.03 11.56
C VAL A 56 -19.47 3.36 11.53
N VAL A 57 -19.86 4.22 10.58
CA VAL A 57 -21.25 4.61 10.37
C VAL A 57 -21.74 4.11 9.02
N ASN A 58 -23.02 3.76 8.95
CA ASN A 58 -23.67 3.43 7.68
C ASN A 58 -24.37 4.69 7.13
N ILE A 59 -24.05 5.08 5.91
CA ILE A 59 -24.65 6.23 5.23
C ILE A 59 -25.46 5.71 4.05
N SER A 60 -26.73 6.09 3.96
CA SER A 60 -27.61 5.72 2.84
C SER A 60 -28.21 6.98 2.22
N VAL A 61 -28.09 7.10 0.90
CA VAL A 61 -28.62 8.23 0.14
C VAL A 61 -29.89 7.79 -0.58
N ILE A 62 -31.02 8.45 -0.32
CA ILE A 62 -32.28 8.20 -1.01
C ILE A 62 -32.52 9.36 -1.99
N SER A 63 -32.32 9.12 -3.29
CA SER A 63 -32.67 10.12 -4.32
C SER A 63 -34.17 10.15 -4.52
N ARG A 64 -34.78 11.35 -4.45
CA ARG A 64 -36.23 11.55 -4.63
C ARG A 64 -36.63 11.94 -6.06
N ALA A 65 -35.70 11.94 -7.01
CA ALA A 65 -35.94 12.20 -8.43
C ALA A 65 -35.09 11.24 -9.30
N PRO A 66 -35.52 10.90 -10.52
CA PRO A 66 -34.65 10.23 -11.48
C PRO A 66 -33.44 11.14 -11.69
N GLY A 67 -32.27 10.66 -11.29
CA GLY A 67 -31.04 11.44 -11.37
C GLY A 67 -30.78 11.80 -12.82
N SER A 68 -30.85 13.09 -13.15
CA SER A 68 -30.08 13.57 -14.29
C SER A 68 -28.62 13.40 -13.91
N SER A 69 -27.98 12.32 -14.36
CA SER A 69 -26.52 12.28 -14.35
C SER A 69 -26.08 13.43 -15.25
N ASN A 70 -25.32 14.38 -14.71
CA ASN A 70 -24.71 15.39 -15.56
C ASN A 70 -23.76 14.63 -16.49
N PRO A 71 -23.92 14.70 -17.84
CA PRO A 71 -23.10 13.95 -18.78
C PRO A 71 -21.59 14.21 -18.63
N LEU A 72 -21.22 15.35 -18.03
CA LEU A 72 -19.83 15.64 -17.66
C LEU A 72 -19.27 14.61 -16.67
N TYR A 73 -20.07 14.07 -15.75
CA TYR A 73 -19.61 12.99 -14.86
C TYR A 73 -19.34 11.69 -15.59
N ASP A 74 -19.75 11.49 -16.84
CA ASP A 74 -19.43 10.30 -17.63
C ASP A 74 -18.29 10.55 -18.63
N ASP A 75 -17.82 11.80 -18.73
CA ASP A 75 -16.72 12.19 -19.60
C ASP A 75 -15.36 11.80 -18.97
N PRO A 76 -14.52 11.00 -19.65
CA PRO A 76 -13.24 10.54 -19.10
C PRO A 76 -12.20 11.67 -18.96
N TYR A 77 -12.30 12.74 -19.75
CA TYR A 77 -11.47 13.92 -19.55
C TYR A 77 -11.94 14.72 -18.34
N PHE A 78 -13.25 14.88 -18.13
CA PHE A 78 -13.81 15.56 -16.97
C PHE A 78 -13.52 14.80 -15.67
N ARG A 79 -13.63 13.46 -15.67
CA ARG A 79 -13.28 12.61 -14.51
C ARG A 79 -11.81 12.72 -14.10
N ARG A 80 -10.90 12.91 -15.05
CA ARG A 80 -9.48 13.21 -14.74
C ARG A 80 -9.28 14.51 -13.95
N PHE A 81 -10.24 15.43 -14.01
CA PHE A 81 -10.27 16.65 -13.17
C PHE A 81 -10.97 16.43 -11.83
N LEU A 82 -11.76 15.36 -11.70
CA LEU A 82 -12.40 14.96 -10.45
C LEU A 82 -11.44 14.18 -9.56
N ALA A 83 -11.70 14.33 -8.27
CA ALA A 83 -10.78 14.15 -7.18
C ALA A 83 -10.38 12.68 -6.95
N THR A 84 -9.42 12.51 -6.04
CA THR A 84 -9.35 11.35 -5.14
C THR A 84 -10.76 10.97 -4.69
N ASP A 85 -11.18 9.71 -4.83
CA ASP A 85 -12.54 9.20 -4.53
C ASP A 85 -12.87 9.27 -3.02
N ILE A 86 -12.97 10.50 -2.51
CA ILE A 86 -13.05 10.88 -1.11
C ILE A 86 -14.06 12.03 -0.99
N ALA A 87 -15.04 11.83 -0.12
CA ALA A 87 -15.98 12.86 0.30
C ALA A 87 -15.84 13.12 1.81
N LEU A 88 -16.12 14.35 2.24
CA LEU A 88 -16.18 14.73 3.64
C LEU A 88 -17.62 15.11 3.99
N LEU A 89 -18.18 14.43 4.99
CA LEU A 89 -19.50 14.69 5.51
C LEU A 89 -19.41 15.14 6.96
N LYS A 90 -20.27 16.09 7.33
CA LYS A 90 -20.46 16.53 8.72
C LYS A 90 -21.78 15.96 9.25
N VAL A 91 -21.71 15.30 10.41
CA VAL A 91 -22.88 14.76 11.11
C VAL A 91 -23.06 15.55 12.41
N GLU A 92 -24.28 15.97 12.67
CA GLU A 92 -24.66 16.61 13.94
C GLU A 92 -25.00 15.53 14.97
N ALA A 93 -23.99 15.10 15.75
CA ALA A 93 -24.14 14.12 16.82
C ALA A 93 -23.08 14.32 17.92
N THR A 94 -23.37 13.85 19.13
CA THR A 94 -22.47 13.91 20.29
C THR A 94 -22.01 12.51 20.69
N ASN A 95 -20.93 12.41 21.47
CA ASN A 95 -20.38 11.14 21.99
C ASN A 95 -19.96 10.15 20.89
N LEU A 96 -19.43 10.66 19.77
CA LEU A 96 -18.88 9.85 18.69
C LEU A 96 -17.47 9.33 19.05
N VAL A 97 -17.13 8.16 18.54
CA VAL A 97 -15.78 7.58 18.64
C VAL A 97 -15.03 7.88 17.35
N ALA A 98 -13.84 8.48 17.46
CA ALA A 98 -12.98 8.71 16.31
C ALA A 98 -12.06 7.51 16.08
N LEU A 99 -11.95 7.08 14.82
CA LEU A 99 -11.03 6.01 14.43
C LEU A 99 -9.58 6.53 14.45
N PRO A 100 -8.63 5.88 15.15
CA PRO A 100 -7.23 6.26 15.09
C PRO A 100 -6.66 6.13 13.66
N ILE A 101 -5.99 7.18 13.19
CA ILE A 101 -5.43 7.21 11.83
C ILE A 101 -4.01 6.65 11.82
N GLY A 102 -3.77 5.62 11.02
CA GLY A 102 -2.45 5.05 10.76
C GLY A 102 -1.71 5.75 9.63
N ASP A 103 -0.41 5.54 9.57
CA ASP A 103 0.46 6.02 8.50
C ASP A 103 0.54 4.96 7.39
N SER A 104 -0.13 5.24 6.27
CA SER A 104 -0.18 4.30 5.14
C SER A 104 1.16 4.13 4.43
N ASP A 105 2.11 5.07 4.57
CA ASP A 105 3.45 4.95 3.96
C ASP A 105 4.29 3.86 4.64
N ARG A 106 3.91 3.45 5.86
CA ARG A 106 4.60 2.42 6.64
C ARG A 106 4.05 1.01 6.42
N VAL A 107 2.93 0.90 5.72
CA VAL A 107 2.29 -0.37 5.38
C VAL A 107 3.16 -1.14 4.41
N LYS A 108 3.22 -2.46 4.59
CA LYS A 108 3.99 -3.37 3.74
C LYS A 108 3.09 -4.44 3.16
N VAL A 109 3.46 -4.92 1.99
CA VAL A 109 2.89 -6.15 1.42
C VAL A 109 3.10 -7.29 2.42
N GLY A 110 2.01 -8.00 2.74
CA GLY A 110 1.97 -9.05 3.75
C GLY A 110 1.44 -8.61 5.13
N ASP A 111 1.28 -7.31 5.40
CA ASP A 111 0.66 -6.85 6.64
C ASP A 111 -0.80 -7.29 6.70
N TYR A 112 -1.24 -7.81 7.86
CA TYR A 112 -2.63 -8.18 8.09
C TYR A 112 -3.53 -6.95 8.20
N VAL A 113 -4.67 -7.02 7.53
CA VAL A 113 -5.68 -5.97 7.51
C VAL A 113 -7.09 -6.52 7.68
N VAL A 114 -7.97 -5.67 8.17
CA VAL A 114 -9.38 -5.94 8.38
C VAL A 114 -10.19 -4.88 7.63
N ALA A 115 -11.05 -5.32 6.72
CA ALA A 115 -12.01 -4.46 6.03
C ALA A 115 -13.36 -4.52 6.74
N ILE A 116 -13.95 -3.35 6.98
CA ILE A 116 -15.24 -3.22 7.66
C ILE A 116 -16.16 -2.37 6.78
N GLY A 117 -17.41 -2.77 6.66
CA GLY A 117 -18.41 -2.03 5.89
C GLY A 117 -19.79 -2.66 6.00
N ASN A 118 -20.67 -2.37 5.05
CA ASN A 118 -22.04 -2.89 5.03
C ASN A 118 -22.37 -3.47 3.64
N PRO A 119 -21.77 -4.61 3.27
CA PRO A 119 -21.88 -5.17 1.93
C PRO A 119 -23.33 -5.56 1.66
N PHE A 120 -23.85 -5.12 0.51
CA PHE A 120 -25.23 -5.36 0.08
C PHE A 120 -26.32 -4.93 1.07
N GLY A 121 -25.99 -4.07 2.06
CA GLY A 121 -26.94 -3.61 3.08
C GLY A 121 -27.33 -4.66 4.13
N LEU A 122 -26.59 -5.75 4.25
CA LEU A 122 -26.91 -6.87 5.16
C LEU A 122 -26.65 -6.58 6.65
N GLY A 123 -25.97 -5.47 6.94
CA GLY A 123 -25.46 -5.10 8.25
C GLY A 123 -23.94 -5.00 8.26
N GLN A 124 -23.40 -4.45 9.35
CA GLN A 124 -21.95 -4.30 9.50
C GLN A 124 -21.25 -5.66 9.39
N THR A 125 -20.39 -5.78 8.40
CA THR A 125 -19.64 -6.99 8.08
C THR A 125 -18.16 -6.72 8.17
N VAL A 126 -17.43 -7.74 8.62
CA VAL A 126 -15.99 -7.71 8.82
C VAL A 126 -15.38 -8.82 7.98
N THR A 127 -14.36 -8.49 7.20
CA THR A 127 -13.54 -9.45 6.48
C THR A 127 -12.07 -9.16 6.76
N SER A 128 -11.23 -10.17 6.72
CA SER A 128 -9.79 -10.03 6.97
C SER A 128 -8.99 -10.56 5.80
N GLY A 129 -7.80 -10.00 5.63
CA GLY A 129 -6.84 -10.42 4.63
C GLY A 129 -5.48 -9.83 4.93
N ILE A 130 -4.66 -9.70 3.90
CA ILE A 130 -3.37 -9.05 3.91
C ILE A 130 -3.34 -7.92 2.89
N VAL A 131 -2.34 -7.06 3.00
CA VAL A 131 -1.94 -6.16 1.92
C VAL A 131 -1.27 -7.00 0.84
N SER A 132 -1.89 -7.08 -0.33
CA SER A 132 -1.40 -7.88 -1.46
C SER A 132 -0.45 -7.09 -2.35
N ALA A 133 -0.63 -5.77 -2.45
CA ALA A 133 0.22 -4.86 -3.21
C ALA A 133 0.01 -3.41 -2.74
N LEU A 134 0.94 -2.54 -3.11
CA LEU A 134 0.89 -1.08 -2.93
C LEU A 134 1.10 -0.43 -4.30
N GLY A 135 0.82 0.86 -4.47
CA GLY A 135 1.18 1.52 -5.73
C GLY A 135 0.20 1.29 -6.87
N ARG A 136 -1.00 0.74 -6.65
CA ARG A 136 -1.87 0.32 -7.74
C ARG A 136 -2.57 1.51 -8.39
N THR A 137 -2.51 1.57 -9.72
CA THR A 137 -3.11 2.60 -10.55
C THR A 137 -3.77 2.03 -11.80
N GLY A 138 -4.56 2.84 -12.51
CA GLY A 138 -5.35 2.44 -13.66
C GLY A 138 -6.56 1.59 -13.26
N ILE A 139 -7.03 1.73 -12.02
CA ILE A 139 -8.11 0.93 -11.46
C ILE A 139 -9.44 1.68 -11.53
N SER A 140 -9.45 2.95 -11.14
CA SER A 140 -10.60 3.81 -11.33
C SER A 140 -10.39 4.67 -12.59
N ASN A 141 -11.39 5.48 -12.92
CA ASN A 141 -11.27 6.46 -13.99
C ASN A 141 -10.83 7.83 -13.43
N ASP A 142 -10.26 7.85 -12.22
CA ASP A 142 -9.94 9.07 -11.49
C ASP A 142 -8.48 9.49 -11.72
N GLY A 143 -8.18 10.78 -11.55
CA GLY A 143 -6.84 11.29 -11.86
C GLY A 143 -5.75 10.86 -10.86
N TYR A 144 -6.09 10.73 -9.58
CA TYR A 144 -5.16 10.54 -8.47
C TYR A 144 -5.38 9.18 -7.80
N GLU A 145 -4.57 8.21 -8.21
CA GLU A 145 -4.63 6.82 -7.73
C GLU A 145 -3.28 6.39 -7.19
N ASP A 146 -3.32 5.63 -6.10
CA ASP A 146 -2.18 4.92 -5.49
C ASP A 146 -2.75 3.93 -4.49
N PHE A 147 -3.56 2.99 -4.99
CA PHE A 147 -4.36 2.11 -4.16
C PHE A 147 -3.51 1.09 -3.41
N ILE A 148 -3.90 0.83 -2.17
CA ILE A 148 -3.53 -0.37 -1.41
C ILE A 148 -4.40 -1.51 -1.96
N GLN A 149 -3.79 -2.60 -2.38
CA GLN A 149 -4.50 -3.82 -2.77
C GLN A 149 -4.59 -4.76 -1.57
N THR A 150 -5.73 -5.41 -1.39
CA THR A 150 -5.94 -6.45 -0.37
C THR A 150 -6.75 -7.61 -0.91
N ASP A 151 -6.55 -8.79 -0.34
CA ASP A 151 -7.37 -9.99 -0.56
C ASP A 151 -8.53 -10.11 0.44
N ALA A 152 -8.64 -9.20 1.42
CA ALA A 152 -9.83 -9.09 2.25
C ALA A 152 -11.07 -8.91 1.36
N SER A 153 -12.12 -9.68 1.62
CA SER A 153 -13.30 -9.66 0.78
C SER A 153 -14.03 -8.31 0.90
N ILE A 154 -13.89 -7.47 -0.13
CA ILE A 154 -14.57 -6.19 -0.29
C ILE A 154 -15.63 -6.36 -1.37
N ASN A 155 -16.88 -6.00 -1.10
CA ASN A 155 -17.99 -6.05 -2.07
C ASN A 155 -18.72 -4.69 -2.09
N PRO A 156 -19.57 -4.42 -3.10
CA PRO A 156 -20.42 -3.24 -3.10
C PRO A 156 -21.16 -3.07 -1.76
N GLY A 157 -21.06 -1.87 -1.16
CA GLY A 157 -21.52 -1.57 0.20
C GLY A 157 -20.40 -1.52 1.26
N ASN A 158 -19.20 -2.03 0.96
CA ASN A 158 -18.00 -1.77 1.77
C ASN A 158 -17.31 -0.44 1.39
N SER A 159 -17.61 0.12 0.22
CA SER A 159 -17.03 1.39 -0.24
C SER A 159 -17.27 2.51 0.77
N GLY A 160 -16.22 3.27 1.08
CA GLY A 160 -16.20 4.29 2.13
C GLY A 160 -15.89 3.76 3.54
N GLY A 161 -15.99 2.44 3.77
CA GLY A 161 -15.64 1.80 5.03
C GLY A 161 -14.12 1.68 5.23
N PRO A 162 -13.64 1.47 6.47
CA PRO A 162 -12.21 1.48 6.77
C PRO A 162 -11.54 0.14 6.41
N LEU A 163 -10.28 0.24 6.00
CA LEU A 163 -9.27 -0.82 6.03
C LEU A 163 -8.31 -0.52 7.19
N VAL A 164 -8.25 -1.42 8.17
CA VAL A 164 -7.47 -1.20 9.41
C VAL A 164 -6.45 -2.29 9.66
N THR A 165 -5.34 -1.94 10.30
CA THR A 165 -4.35 -2.88 10.84
C THR A 165 -4.86 -3.58 12.10
N LEU A 166 -4.17 -4.65 12.54
CA LEU A 166 -4.54 -5.40 13.76
C LEU A 166 -4.44 -4.60 15.06
N ASP A 167 -3.70 -3.48 15.07
CA ASP A 167 -3.69 -2.54 16.18
C ASP A 167 -4.85 -1.53 16.14
N GLY A 168 -5.74 -1.61 15.13
CA GLY A 168 -6.97 -0.84 15.01
C GLY A 168 -6.79 0.54 14.36
N ARG A 169 -5.71 0.74 13.59
CA ARG A 169 -5.43 2.03 12.93
C ARG A 169 -5.88 2.00 11.47
N LEU A 170 -6.52 3.08 11.03
CA LEU A 170 -6.93 3.27 9.64
C LEU A 170 -5.71 3.37 8.73
N VAL A 171 -5.59 2.48 7.75
CA VAL A 171 -4.54 2.52 6.72
C VAL A 171 -5.08 2.75 5.32
N GLY A 172 -6.37 2.53 5.10
CA GLY A 172 -7.03 2.93 3.87
C GLY A 172 -8.54 2.99 3.96
N ILE A 173 -9.18 3.52 2.93
CA ILE A 173 -10.64 3.58 2.76
C ILE A 173 -10.99 2.65 1.60
N ASN A 174 -11.82 1.65 1.86
CA ASN A 174 -12.24 0.69 0.84
C ASN A 174 -12.97 1.43 -0.30
N THR A 175 -12.60 1.16 -1.55
CA THR A 175 -13.07 1.96 -2.69
C THR A 175 -13.64 1.09 -3.79
N ALA A 176 -12.81 0.21 -4.34
CA ALA A 176 -13.11 -0.54 -5.56
C ALA A 176 -12.68 -2.00 -5.45
N ILE A 177 -13.18 -2.83 -6.37
CA ILE A 177 -12.78 -4.23 -6.52
C ILE A 177 -12.52 -4.51 -7.99
N LEU A 178 -11.59 -5.43 -8.27
CA LEU A 178 -11.56 -6.05 -9.60
C LEU A 178 -12.56 -7.21 -9.58
N SER A 179 -13.57 -7.17 -10.44
CA SER A 179 -14.59 -8.22 -10.45
C SER A 179 -15.14 -8.49 -11.85
N PRO A 180 -14.90 -9.67 -12.43
CA PRO A 180 -15.53 -10.08 -13.68
C PRO A 180 -17.05 -10.29 -13.58
N ALA A 181 -17.57 -10.61 -12.38
CA ALA A 181 -18.96 -11.05 -12.17
C ALA A 181 -19.71 -10.29 -11.06
N GLY A 182 -19.19 -9.15 -10.60
CA GLY A 182 -19.81 -8.30 -9.57
C GLY A 182 -19.48 -8.65 -8.11
N GLY A 183 -18.78 -9.76 -7.83
CA GLY A 183 -18.28 -10.14 -6.51
C GLY A 183 -16.75 -10.11 -6.38
N ASN A 184 -16.24 -9.95 -5.16
CA ASN A 184 -14.81 -10.01 -4.87
C ASN A 184 -14.19 -11.35 -5.30
N VAL A 185 -13.06 -11.31 -5.99
CA VAL A 185 -12.25 -12.49 -6.37
C VAL A 185 -10.88 -12.52 -5.68
N GLY A 186 -10.78 -11.90 -4.49
CA GLY A 186 -9.52 -11.70 -3.76
C GLY A 186 -8.74 -10.47 -4.20
N ILE A 187 -9.37 -9.51 -4.88
CA ILE A 187 -8.74 -8.28 -5.38
C ILE A 187 -9.61 -7.09 -5.02
N GLY A 188 -9.36 -6.51 -3.85
CA GLY A 188 -9.93 -5.25 -3.38
C GLY A 188 -8.90 -4.12 -3.36
N PHE A 189 -9.39 -2.88 -3.43
CA PHE A 189 -8.58 -1.66 -3.46
C PHE A 189 -9.08 -0.65 -2.43
N ALA A 190 -8.12 0.00 -1.76
CA ALA A 190 -8.39 1.04 -0.78
C ALA A 190 -7.51 2.28 -1.03
N VAL A 191 -8.11 3.48 -0.94
CA VAL A 191 -7.36 4.75 -0.95
C VAL A 191 -6.52 4.83 0.33
N PRO A 192 -5.20 5.11 0.27
CA PRO A 192 -4.35 5.20 1.46
C PRO A 192 -4.81 6.27 2.46
N SER A 193 -4.65 6.00 3.76
CA SER A 193 -5.05 6.93 4.83
C SER A 193 -4.38 8.30 4.72
N ASN A 194 -3.08 8.36 4.38
CA ASN A 194 -2.37 9.64 4.23
C ASN A 194 -2.97 10.49 3.10
N MET A 195 -3.37 9.84 2.00
CA MET A 195 -4.06 10.50 0.89
C MET A 195 -5.44 11.01 1.32
N ALA A 196 -6.23 10.16 1.98
CA ALA A 196 -7.56 10.53 2.46
C ALA A 196 -7.51 11.70 3.46
N VAL A 197 -6.54 11.71 4.38
CA VAL A 197 -6.33 12.81 5.35
C VAL A 197 -5.93 14.10 4.67
N ALA A 198 -5.02 14.06 3.69
CA ALA A 198 -4.62 15.25 2.95
C ALA A 198 -5.82 15.90 2.24
N VAL A 199 -6.68 15.07 1.64
CA VAL A 199 -7.91 15.51 0.98
C VAL A 199 -8.92 16.06 1.99
N MET A 200 -9.19 15.31 3.07
CA MET A 200 -10.08 15.71 4.15
C MET A 200 -9.71 17.08 4.73
N ASN A 201 -8.42 17.30 5.00
CA ASN A 201 -7.94 18.57 5.56
C ASN A 201 -8.13 19.76 4.61
N GLN A 202 -8.10 19.53 3.30
CA GLN A 202 -8.41 20.57 2.31
C GLN A 202 -9.92 20.81 2.21
N LEU A 203 -10.72 19.75 2.12
CA LEU A 203 -12.18 19.86 2.10
C LEU A 203 -12.72 20.55 3.36
N ALA A 204 -12.16 20.25 4.53
CA ALA A 204 -12.56 20.86 5.79
C ALA A 204 -12.23 22.36 5.87
N ARG A 205 -11.11 22.80 5.26
CA ARG A 205 -10.66 24.21 5.31
C ARG A 205 -11.27 25.05 4.19
N ASP A 206 -11.27 24.53 2.97
CA ASP A 206 -11.51 25.31 1.76
C ASP A 206 -12.78 24.88 1.01
N GLY A 207 -13.39 23.75 1.40
CA GLY A 207 -14.54 23.16 0.68
C GLY A 207 -14.19 22.54 -0.68
N ARG A 208 -12.91 22.55 -1.07
CA ARG A 208 -12.42 22.01 -2.35
C ARG A 208 -10.98 21.53 -2.22
N VAL A 209 -10.57 20.64 -3.12
CA VAL A 209 -9.19 20.16 -3.20
C VAL A 209 -8.42 21.00 -4.20
N HIS A 210 -7.31 21.59 -3.78
CA HIS A 210 -6.36 22.30 -4.62
C HIS A 210 -5.26 21.35 -5.08
N ARG A 211 -4.84 21.46 -6.34
CA ARG A 211 -3.84 20.57 -6.93
C ARG A 211 -2.51 21.27 -7.14
N GLY A 212 -1.53 20.94 -6.30
CA GLY A 212 -0.17 21.47 -6.39
C GLY A 212 0.60 20.95 -7.61
N ARG A 213 1.55 21.74 -8.10
CA ARG A 213 2.43 21.36 -9.22
C ARG A 213 3.85 21.85 -8.97
N VAL A 214 4.82 21.20 -9.63
CA VAL A 214 6.22 21.67 -9.68
C VAL A 214 6.75 21.79 -11.11
N GLY A 215 5.99 21.35 -12.12
CA GLY A 215 6.36 21.39 -13.54
C GLY A 215 7.34 20.30 -13.96
N ILE A 216 7.06 19.05 -13.57
CA ILE A 216 7.82 17.86 -14.00
C ILE A 216 6.89 16.85 -14.66
N ALA A 217 7.38 16.21 -15.71
CA ALA A 217 6.82 15.00 -16.26
C ALA A 217 7.58 13.81 -15.68
N VAL A 218 6.86 12.81 -15.18
CA VAL A 218 7.44 11.65 -14.48
C VAL A 218 6.88 10.34 -15.01
N GLN A 219 7.69 9.29 -14.95
CA GLN A 219 7.31 7.92 -15.25
C GLN A 219 7.92 6.98 -14.21
N ASP A 220 7.36 5.77 -14.12
CA ASP A 220 7.91 4.76 -13.22
C ASP A 220 9.33 4.38 -13.65
N VAL A 221 10.18 4.08 -12.68
CA VAL A 221 11.49 3.49 -12.95
C VAL A 221 11.29 2.01 -13.30
N THR A 222 11.57 1.66 -14.55
CA THR A 222 11.67 0.26 -14.99
C THR A 222 13.10 -0.23 -14.85
N PRO A 223 13.34 -1.56 -14.82
CA PRO A 223 14.70 -2.11 -14.79
C PRO A 223 15.60 -1.56 -15.91
N GLU A 224 15.05 -1.40 -17.12
CA GLU A 224 15.78 -0.89 -18.29
C GLU A 224 16.18 0.57 -18.11
N ILE A 225 15.30 1.40 -17.52
CA ILE A 225 15.61 2.79 -17.20
C ILE A 225 16.69 2.84 -16.11
N ALA A 226 16.57 2.04 -15.06
CA ALA A 226 17.51 2.02 -13.96
C ALA A 226 18.92 1.60 -14.43
N GLU A 227 19.00 0.61 -15.32
CA GLU A 227 20.23 0.17 -15.98
C GLU A 227 20.81 1.28 -16.87
N ALA A 228 19.99 1.90 -17.73
CA ALA A 228 20.44 2.97 -18.62
C ALA A 228 20.98 4.21 -17.87
N LEU A 229 20.47 4.47 -16.66
CA LEU A 229 20.96 5.55 -15.79
C LEU A 229 22.14 5.12 -14.90
N GLY A 230 22.49 3.83 -14.88
CA GLY A 230 23.56 3.30 -14.04
C GLY A 230 23.24 3.31 -12.54
N LEU A 231 21.96 3.18 -12.18
CA LEU A 231 21.47 3.37 -10.79
C LEU A 231 21.14 2.06 -10.05
N GLY A 232 21.39 0.89 -10.66
CA GLY A 232 21.10 -0.41 -10.04
C GLY A 232 19.61 -0.60 -9.77
N ASP A 233 19.25 -1.19 -8.62
CA ASP A 233 17.87 -1.48 -8.21
C ASP A 233 17.13 -0.25 -7.60
N VAL A 234 17.33 0.93 -8.16
CA VAL A 234 16.66 2.14 -7.68
C VAL A 234 15.15 2.05 -7.94
N ARG A 235 14.34 2.43 -6.94
CA ARG A 235 12.88 2.56 -7.04
C ARG A 235 12.47 4.01 -6.84
N GLY A 236 11.40 4.41 -7.51
CA GLY A 236 10.87 5.76 -7.42
C GLY A 236 10.27 6.22 -8.74
N ALA A 237 10.35 7.51 -8.98
CA ALA A 237 9.84 8.15 -10.19
C ALA A 237 10.97 8.85 -10.92
N VAL A 238 11.22 8.49 -12.18
CA VAL A 238 12.20 9.21 -13.00
C VAL A 238 11.55 10.44 -13.61
N ILE A 239 12.25 11.57 -13.57
CA ILE A 239 11.86 12.79 -14.25
C ILE A 239 12.17 12.61 -15.74
N ALA A 240 11.12 12.53 -16.56
CA ALA A 240 11.23 12.46 -18.02
C ALA A 240 11.41 13.85 -18.66
N GLY A 241 10.93 14.89 -17.98
CA GLY A 241 11.04 16.26 -18.47
C GLY A 241 10.76 17.29 -17.39
N VAL A 242 11.30 18.49 -17.58
CA VAL A 242 11.12 19.64 -16.69
C VAL A 242 10.61 20.81 -17.52
N GLU A 243 9.49 21.38 -17.11
CA GLU A 243 8.86 22.50 -17.81
C GLU A 243 9.71 23.78 -17.69
N PRO A 244 9.95 24.53 -18.78
CA PRO A 244 10.66 25.80 -18.73
C PRO A 244 9.95 26.82 -17.83
N GLY A 245 10.72 27.54 -17.00
CA GLY A 245 10.19 28.52 -16.05
C GLY A 245 9.44 27.91 -14.86
N SER A 246 9.43 26.58 -14.70
CA SER A 246 8.76 25.92 -13.58
C SER A 246 9.52 26.04 -12.25
N PRO A 247 8.85 25.81 -11.11
CA PRO A 247 9.54 25.66 -9.83
C PRO A 247 10.63 24.59 -9.85
N ALA A 248 10.39 23.45 -10.51
CA ALA A 248 11.35 22.36 -10.64
C ALA A 248 12.62 22.80 -11.39
N GLN A 249 12.48 23.52 -12.51
CA GLN A 249 13.64 24.03 -13.24
C GLN A 249 14.47 24.99 -12.38
N ARG A 250 13.81 25.91 -11.66
CA ARG A 250 14.49 26.85 -10.75
C ARG A 250 15.19 26.15 -9.60
N ALA A 251 14.66 25.01 -9.14
CA ALA A 251 15.27 24.18 -8.10
C ALA A 251 16.44 23.33 -8.62
N GLY A 252 16.70 23.31 -9.93
CA GLY A 252 17.79 22.54 -10.54
C GLY A 252 17.49 21.05 -10.72
N LEU A 253 16.21 20.67 -10.73
CA LEU A 253 15.77 19.35 -11.17
C LEU A 253 15.99 19.21 -12.67
N ALA A 254 16.35 18.01 -13.11
CA ALA A 254 16.64 17.70 -14.50
C ALA A 254 16.01 16.37 -14.93
N ALA A 255 15.87 16.20 -16.25
CA ALA A 255 15.50 14.90 -16.80
C ALA A 255 16.59 13.86 -16.46
N GLY A 256 16.18 12.66 -16.10
CA GLY A 256 17.06 11.59 -15.60
C GLY A 256 17.24 11.55 -14.09
N ASP A 257 16.81 12.59 -13.36
CA ASP A 257 16.74 12.53 -11.89
C ASP A 257 15.70 11.48 -11.47
N VAL A 258 16.07 10.59 -10.55
CA VAL A 258 15.12 9.63 -9.96
C VAL A 258 14.73 10.11 -8.57
N VAL A 259 13.48 10.52 -8.40
CA VAL A 259 12.93 10.93 -7.10
C VAL A 259 12.61 9.69 -6.29
N THR A 260 13.27 9.54 -5.14
CA THR A 260 13.14 8.39 -4.23
C THR A 260 12.38 8.73 -2.95
N ALA A 261 12.27 10.02 -2.59
CA ALA A 261 11.51 10.46 -1.42
C ALA A 261 10.98 11.90 -1.55
N VAL A 262 9.93 12.21 -0.79
CA VAL A 262 9.43 13.58 -0.57
C VAL A 262 9.31 13.83 0.93
N ASP A 263 10.01 14.83 1.43
CA ASP A 263 10.11 15.16 2.86
C ASP A 263 10.49 13.94 3.72
N GLY A 264 11.39 13.09 3.19
CA GLY A 264 11.84 11.86 3.83
C GLY A 264 10.88 10.66 3.70
N SER A 265 9.65 10.84 3.23
CA SER A 265 8.76 9.70 2.93
C SER A 265 9.13 9.07 1.59
N PRO A 266 9.34 7.74 1.55
CA PRO A 266 9.67 7.04 0.31
C PRO A 266 8.63 7.23 -0.78
N VAL A 267 9.12 7.30 -2.02
CA VAL A 267 8.32 7.25 -3.24
C VAL A 267 8.67 5.97 -3.98
N HIS A 268 7.65 5.21 -4.37
CA HIS A 268 7.84 3.94 -5.06
C HIS A 268 7.35 3.93 -6.50
N SER A 269 6.65 4.98 -6.93
CA SER A 269 6.08 5.12 -8.27
C SER A 269 5.90 6.59 -8.66
N ALA A 270 5.77 6.85 -9.95
CA ALA A 270 5.38 8.14 -10.51
C ALA A 270 4.01 8.59 -10.03
N ALA A 271 3.08 7.66 -9.83
CA ALA A 271 1.78 7.95 -9.26
C ALA A 271 1.87 8.41 -7.80
N GLY A 272 2.65 7.72 -6.98
CA GLY A 272 2.92 8.13 -5.59
C GLY A 272 3.52 9.55 -5.52
N LEU A 273 4.51 9.84 -6.37
CA LEU A 273 5.08 11.19 -6.48
C LEU A 273 4.04 12.23 -6.89
N ARG A 274 3.27 11.94 -7.96
CA ARG A 274 2.22 12.83 -8.47
C ARG A 274 1.20 13.13 -7.38
N ASN A 275 0.79 12.13 -6.62
CA ASN A 275 -0.20 12.29 -5.56
C ASN A 275 0.34 13.14 -4.41
N ARG A 276 1.58 12.89 -3.99
CA ARG A 276 2.23 13.65 -2.92
C ARG A 276 2.35 15.13 -3.27
N ILE A 277 2.87 15.43 -4.46
CA ILE A 277 3.00 16.80 -4.96
C ILE A 277 1.62 17.44 -5.16
N GLY A 278 0.71 16.72 -5.81
CA GLY A 278 -0.62 17.22 -6.15
C GLY A 278 -1.52 17.46 -4.93
N LEU A 279 -1.30 16.79 -3.82
CA LEU A 279 -2.05 17.02 -2.56
C LEU A 279 -1.34 17.97 -1.60
N THR A 280 -0.13 18.43 -1.94
CA THR A 280 0.58 19.44 -1.15
C THR A 280 0.03 20.84 -1.46
N PRO A 281 -0.28 21.68 -0.46
CA PRO A 281 -0.78 23.03 -0.70
C PRO A 281 0.21 23.90 -1.49
N ALA A 282 -0.32 24.72 -2.40
CA ALA A 282 0.47 25.69 -3.14
C ALA A 282 1.19 26.68 -2.19
N GLY A 283 2.40 27.06 -2.57
CA GLY A 283 3.27 27.94 -1.78
C GLY A 283 4.15 27.19 -0.78
N THR A 284 3.83 25.94 -0.43
CA THR A 284 4.67 25.06 0.42
C THR A 284 5.97 24.72 -0.29
N SER A 285 7.07 24.62 0.45
CA SER A 285 8.32 24.02 -0.05
C SER A 285 8.41 22.58 0.43
N VAL A 286 8.73 21.66 -0.48
CA VAL A 286 9.00 20.25 -0.18
C VAL A 286 10.44 19.92 -0.55
N THR A 287 11.03 18.95 0.11
CA THR A 287 12.35 18.41 -0.20
C THR A 287 12.19 17.12 -0.99
N LEU A 288 12.69 17.08 -2.23
CA LEU A 288 12.79 15.87 -3.01
C LEU A 288 14.16 15.25 -2.80
N THR A 289 14.20 14.01 -2.33
CA THR A 289 15.43 13.21 -2.38
C THR A 289 15.53 12.62 -3.78
N VAL A 290 16.57 12.99 -4.51
CA VAL A 290 16.83 12.57 -5.89
C VAL A 290 18.11 11.76 -5.99
N GLN A 291 18.07 10.66 -6.73
CA GLN A 291 19.22 9.85 -7.09
C GLN A 291 19.70 10.25 -8.48
N ARG A 292 20.99 10.57 -8.58
CA ARG A 292 21.74 10.79 -9.82
C ARG A 292 22.90 9.80 -9.89
N SER A 293 23.59 9.72 -11.03
CA SER A 293 24.77 8.86 -11.21
C SER A 293 25.91 9.17 -10.23
N ASP A 294 25.97 10.41 -9.72
CA ASP A 294 26.97 10.86 -8.76
C ASP A 294 26.53 10.76 -7.28
N GLY A 295 25.30 10.29 -7.02
CA GLY A 295 24.78 10.03 -5.66
C GLY A 295 23.41 10.62 -5.38
N LEU A 296 23.01 10.53 -4.10
CA LEU A 296 21.78 11.12 -3.58
C LEU A 296 21.95 12.63 -3.34
N ARG A 297 20.89 13.39 -3.62
CA ARG A 297 20.82 14.82 -3.36
C ARG A 297 19.43 15.18 -2.85
N ASP A 298 19.37 16.12 -1.91
CA ASP A 298 18.11 16.72 -1.50
C ASP A 298 17.93 18.05 -2.24
N VAL A 299 16.79 18.19 -2.92
CA VAL A 299 16.42 19.36 -3.72
C VAL A 299 15.15 19.95 -3.17
N SER A 300 15.23 21.16 -2.62
CA SER A 300 14.05 21.89 -2.16
C SER A 300 13.33 22.54 -3.34
N VAL A 301 12.06 22.24 -3.50
CA VAL A 301 11.21 22.77 -4.57
C VAL A 301 9.92 23.36 -3.99
N ARG A 302 9.52 24.52 -4.52
CA ARG A 302 8.29 25.19 -4.10
C ARG A 302 7.11 24.71 -4.94
N ILE A 303 6.03 24.29 -4.29
CA ILE A 303 4.78 23.91 -4.94
C ILE A 303 4.10 25.18 -5.49
N SER A 304 3.73 25.16 -6.76
CA SER A 304 2.83 26.15 -7.38
C SER A 304 1.39 25.63 -7.42
N SER A 305 0.44 26.52 -7.65
CA SER A 305 -0.90 26.16 -8.12
C SER A 305 -0.89 25.62 -9.55
#